data_AF-A0A955NUJ8-F1
#
_entry.id   AF-A0A955NUJ8-F1
#
_cell.length_a   1.000
_cell.length_b   1.000
_cell.length_c   1.000
_cell.angle_alpha   90.00
_cell.angle_beta   90.00
_cell.angle_gamma   90.00
#
_symmetry.space_group_name_H-M   'P 1'
#
loop_
_entity.id
_entity.type
_entity.pdbx_description
1 polymer ?
#
loop_
_entity_poly.entity_id
_entity_poly.type
_entity_poly.pdbx_seq_one_letter_code
_entity_poly.pdbx_strand_id
1 'polypeptide(L)'
;MPPLLTGGPSTFHRVAPIVSILTLAFAGVLFFVGHNEPGGGFIAGLTGCIAAVPLVLMGGAKLSGESMLDNLQRIMAVGLIVALSTGLMAIPYGFPFLRSAHGY
;
A
#
# COMPACT_ATOMS: atom_id res chain seq x y z
N MET A 1 -4.42 -33.71 -27.63
CA MET A 1 -4.12 -33.94 -26.21
C MET A 1 -3.83 -32.58 -25.58
N PRO A 2 -4.59 -32.11 -24.59
CA PRO A 2 -4.38 -30.78 -24.02
C PRO A 2 -3.02 -30.72 -23.32
N PRO A 3 -2.28 -29.60 -23.37
CA PRO A 3 -1.05 -29.45 -22.61
C PRO A 3 -1.39 -29.44 -21.12
N LEU A 4 -0.99 -30.49 -20.41
CA LEU A 4 -0.98 -30.51 -18.95
C LEU A 4 -0.06 -29.40 -18.44
N LEU A 5 -0.66 -28.39 -17.80
CA LEU A 5 -0.14 -27.64 -16.65
C LEU A 5 1.39 -27.67 -16.50
N THR A 6 2.08 -26.96 -17.38
CA THR A 6 3.51 -26.67 -17.24
C THR A 6 3.66 -25.56 -16.20
N GLY A 7 3.46 -25.90 -14.93
CA GLY A 7 3.72 -25.05 -13.77
C GLY A 7 5.23 -24.89 -13.51
N GLY A 8 6.02 -24.68 -14.56
CA GLY A 8 7.46 -24.49 -14.45
C GLY A 8 7.81 -23.11 -13.90
N PRO A 9 9.05 -22.92 -13.39
CA PRO A 9 9.51 -21.64 -12.86
C PRO A 9 9.30 -20.46 -13.83
N SER A 10 9.32 -20.69 -15.14
CA SER A 10 9.05 -19.67 -16.16
C SER A 10 7.62 -19.09 -16.15
N THR A 11 6.62 -19.83 -15.69
CA THR A 11 5.22 -19.35 -15.61
C THR A 11 5.07 -18.38 -14.43
N PHE A 12 5.70 -18.68 -13.29
CA PHE A 12 5.66 -17.82 -12.11
C PHE A 12 6.26 -16.43 -12.38
N HIS A 13 7.42 -16.37 -13.06
CA HIS A 13 8.05 -15.10 -13.45
C HIS A 13 7.20 -14.23 -14.39
N ARG A 14 6.25 -14.82 -15.12
CA ARG A 14 5.32 -14.08 -15.99
C ARG A 14 4.09 -13.60 -15.24
N VAL A 15 3.62 -14.38 -14.28
CA VAL A 15 2.36 -14.12 -13.55
C VAL A 15 2.59 -13.24 -12.31
N ALA A 16 3.71 -13.38 -11.61
CA ALA A 16 3.98 -12.67 -10.36
C ALA A 16 3.91 -11.13 -10.49
N PRO A 17 4.49 -10.48 -11.52
CA PRO A 17 4.35 -9.04 -11.70
C PRO A 17 2.90 -8.61 -11.99
N ILE A 18 2.17 -9.42 -12.75
CA ILE A 18 0.75 -9.16 -13.06
C ILE A 18 -0.08 -9.20 -11.79
N VAL A 19 0.08 -10.24 -10.97
CA VAL A 19 -0.61 -10.37 -9.67
C VAL A 19 -0.26 -9.19 -8.77
N SER A 20 1.02 -8.82 -8.69
CA SER A 20 1.48 -7.70 -7.85
C SER A 20 0.84 -6.37 -8.26
N ILE A 21 0.79 -6.07 -9.57
CA ILE A 21 0.14 -4.86 -10.09
C ILE A 21 -1.37 -4.87 -9.78
N LEU A 22 -2.05 -6.02 -9.95
CA LEU A 22 -3.47 -6.15 -9.63
C LEU A 22 -3.73 -5.97 -8.13
N THR A 23 -2.91 -6.56 -7.27
CA THR A 23 -3.00 -6.38 -5.81
C THR A 23 -2.78 -4.93 -5.41
N LEU A 24 -1.83 -4.23 -6.04
CA LEU A 24 -1.58 -2.81 -5.79
C LEU A 24 -2.77 -1.93 -6.26
N ALA A 25 -3.35 -2.24 -7.42
CA ALA A 25 -4.55 -1.56 -7.90
C ALA A 25 -5.73 -1.77 -6.93
N PHE A 26 -5.90 -2.99 -6.43
CA PHE A 26 -6.92 -3.30 -5.42
C PHE A 26 -6.68 -2.56 -4.09
N ALA A 27 -5.43 -2.45 -3.63
CA ALA A 27 -5.09 -1.61 -2.49
C ALA A 27 -5.51 -0.14 -2.69
N GLY A 28 -5.33 0.39 -3.91
CA GLY A 28 -5.83 1.73 -4.29
C GLY A 28 -7.34 1.85 -4.18
N VAL A 29 -8.10 0.86 -4.64
CA VAL A 29 -9.57 0.83 -4.49
C VAL A 29 -9.95 0.86 -3.00
N LEU A 30 -9.33 0.01 -2.17
CA LEU A 30 -9.58 -0.02 -0.73
C LEU A 30 -9.30 1.32 -0.05
N PHE A 31 -8.29 2.07 -0.52
CA PHE A 31 -7.95 3.39 0.00
C PHE A 31 -9.07 4.40 -0.24
N PHE A 32 -9.58 4.49 -1.47
CA PHE A 32 -10.58 5.50 -1.86
C PHE A 32 -12.00 5.17 -1.35
N VAL A 33 -12.34 3.89 -1.26
CA VAL A 33 -13.70 3.43 -0.91
C VAL A 33 -13.98 3.49 0.60
N GLY A 34 -12.94 3.69 1.43
CA GLY A 34 -13.02 3.62 2.90
C GLY A 34 -13.89 4.67 3.60
N HIS A 35 -14.47 5.64 2.88
CA HIS A 35 -15.41 6.60 3.47
C HIS A 35 -16.83 6.05 3.63
N ASN A 36 -17.24 5.11 2.79
CA ASN A 36 -18.65 4.70 2.69
C ASN A 36 -18.86 3.18 2.76
N GLU A 37 -17.78 2.41 2.59
CA GLU A 37 -17.76 0.95 2.55
C GLU A 37 -16.57 0.44 3.38
N PRO A 38 -16.56 -0.85 3.77
CA PRO A 38 -15.43 -1.43 4.49
C PRO A 38 -14.13 -1.27 3.69
N GLY A 39 -13.20 -0.46 4.22
CA GLY A 39 -11.96 -0.09 3.55
C GLY A 39 -11.11 0.87 4.39
N GLY A 40 -10.30 1.69 3.73
CA GLY A 40 -9.52 2.77 4.32
C GLY A 40 -8.00 2.59 4.23
N GLY A 41 -7.27 3.58 4.73
CA GLY A 41 -5.82 3.68 4.57
C GLY A 41 -5.02 2.55 5.20
N PHE A 42 -5.47 1.99 6.33
CA PHE A 42 -4.76 0.92 7.03
C PHE A 42 -4.74 -0.39 6.24
N ILE A 43 -5.91 -0.91 5.85
CA ILE A 43 -6.01 -2.16 5.08
C ILE A 43 -5.44 -1.98 3.66
N ALA A 44 -5.57 -0.80 3.06
CA ALA A 44 -4.93 -0.46 1.80
C ALA A 44 -3.40 -0.53 1.91
N GLY A 45 -2.81 0.02 2.98
CA GLY A 45 -1.38 -0.06 3.24
C GLY A 45 -0.88 -1.49 3.41
N LEU A 46 -1.57 -2.31 4.22
CA LEU A 46 -1.23 -3.73 4.39
C LEU A 46 -1.31 -4.51 3.07
N THR A 47 -2.37 -4.29 2.29
CA THR A 47 -2.54 -4.92 0.98
C THR A 47 -1.46 -4.48 0.00
N GLY A 48 -1.07 -3.20 0.03
CA GLY A 48 0.06 -2.68 -0.75
C GLY A 48 1.39 -3.34 -0.40
N CYS A 49 1.65 -3.59 0.89
CA CYS A 49 2.83 -4.37 1.31
C CYS A 49 2.79 -5.81 0.79
N ILE A 50 1.62 -6.45 0.80
CA ILE A 50 1.42 -7.81 0.27
C ILE A 50 1.68 -7.85 -1.25
N ALA A 51 1.38 -6.78 -1.98
CA ALA A 51 1.65 -6.69 -3.41
C ALA A 51 3.14 -6.84 -3.76
N ALA A 52 4.06 -6.58 -2.82
CA ALA A 52 5.50 -6.80 -3.04
C ALA A 52 5.91 -8.28 -2.93
N VAL A 53 5.11 -9.12 -2.27
CA VAL A 53 5.47 -10.53 -1.98
C VAL A 53 5.75 -11.35 -3.24
N PRO A 54 4.91 -11.34 -4.29
CA PRO A 54 5.20 -12.11 -5.50
C PRO A 54 6.47 -11.65 -6.22
N LEU A 55 6.78 -10.34 -6.17
CA LEU A 55 8.02 -9.78 -6.73
C LEU A 55 9.25 -10.26 -5.96
N VAL A 56 9.18 -10.34 -4.62
CA VAL A 56 10.27 -10.84 -3.77
C VAL A 56 10.54 -12.31 -4.06
N LEU A 57 9.48 -13.11 -4.17
CA LEU A 57 9.58 -14.55 -4.46
C LEU A 57 10.15 -14.80 -5.86
N MET A 58 9.87 -13.92 -6.83
CA MET A 58 10.38 -14.01 -8.20
C MET A 58 11.86 -13.61 -8.29
N GLY A 59 12.27 -12.53 -7.62
CA GLY A 59 13.64 -12.00 -7.70
C GLY A 59 14.68 -12.74 -6.87
N GLY A 60 14.25 -13.72 -6.06
CA GLY A 60 15.00 -14.17 -4.89
C GLY A 60 15.05 -13.05 -3.84
N ALA A 61 15.20 -13.39 -2.56
CA ALA A 61 15.08 -12.46 -1.42
C ALA A 61 16.18 -11.37 -1.38
N LYS A 62 16.21 -10.46 -2.37
CA LYS A 62 17.13 -9.32 -2.47
C LYS A 62 16.51 -8.01 -1.98
N LEU A 63 15.30 -8.04 -1.44
CA LEU A 63 14.69 -6.87 -0.80
C LEU A 63 15.23 -6.61 0.63
N SER A 64 16.17 -7.42 1.12
CA SER A 64 16.79 -7.20 2.42
C SER A 64 18.07 -6.38 2.27
N GLY A 65 17.93 -5.06 2.25
CA GLY A 65 19.04 -4.12 2.32
C GLY A 65 18.69 -2.97 3.26
N GLU A 66 19.68 -2.42 3.97
CA GLU A 66 19.48 -1.28 4.89
C GLU A 66 18.79 -0.09 4.20
N SER A 67 19.07 0.11 2.91
CA SER A 67 18.43 1.14 2.08
C SER A 67 16.91 1.00 1.95
N MET A 68 16.36 -0.22 2.02
CA MET A 68 14.91 -0.43 1.95
C MET A 68 14.23 -0.06 3.27
N LEU A 69 14.83 -0.42 4.40
CA LEU A 69 14.31 -0.04 5.72
C LEU A 69 14.35 1.48 5.90
N ASP A 70 15.44 2.14 5.48
CA ASP A 70 15.54 3.59 5.47
C ASP A 70 14.46 4.25 4.61
N ASN A 71 14.21 3.71 3.42
CA ASN A 71 13.14 4.22 2.56
C ASN A 71 11.76 4.05 3.21
N LEU A 72 11.51 2.91 3.85
CA LEU A 72 10.24 2.68 4.54
C LEU A 72 10.06 3.61 5.75
N GLN A 73 11.11 3.85 6.51
CA GLN A 73 11.11 4.83 7.61
C GLN A 73 10.84 6.25 7.10
N ARG A 74 11.46 6.66 5.99
CA ARG A 74 11.18 7.95 5.34
C ARG A 74 9.73 8.07 4.91
N ILE A 75 9.16 7.02 4.30
CA ILE A 75 7.74 7.00 3.90
C ILE A 75 6.83 7.13 5.13
N MET A 76 7.12 6.40 6.21
CA MET A 76 6.36 6.50 7.47
C MET A 76 6.46 7.90 8.09
N ALA A 77 7.66 8.49 8.13
CA ALA A 77 7.88 9.83 8.66
C ALA A 77 7.12 10.89 7.85
N VAL A 78 7.15 10.79 6.52
CA VAL A 78 6.37 11.67 5.63
C VAL A 78 4.88 11.52 5.88
N GLY A 79 4.37 10.29 5.99
CA GLY A 79 2.97 10.02 6.30
C GLY A 79 2.53 10.63 7.64
N LEU A 80 3.38 10.53 8.66
CA LEU A 80 3.12 11.12 9.97
C LEU A 80 3.11 12.65 9.92
N ILE A 81 4.05 13.27 9.20
CA ILE A 81 4.09 14.73 9.01
C ILE A 81 2.82 15.20 8.31
N VAL A 82 2.38 14.52 7.25
CA VAL A 82 1.14 14.85 6.52
C VAL A 82 -0.09 14.70 7.43
N ALA A 83 -0.17 13.65 8.25
CA ALA A 83 -1.28 13.46 9.18
C ALA A 83 -1.31 14.55 10.26
N LEU A 84 -0.15 14.88 10.86
CA LEU A 84 -0.03 15.93 11.86
C LEU A 84 -0.36 17.29 11.27
N SER A 85 0.19 17.64 10.10
CA SER A 85 -0.05 18.94 9.46
C SER A 85 -1.54 19.13 9.15
N THR A 86 -2.21 18.08 8.70
CA THR A 86 -3.66 18.11 8.43
C THR A 86 -4.47 18.35 9.70
N GLY A 87 -4.13 17.69 10.81
CA GLY A 87 -4.81 17.89 12.10
C GLY A 87 -4.51 19.25 12.76
N LEU A 88 -3.28 19.75 12.61
CA LEU A 88 -2.82 21.05 13.09
C LEU A 88 -3.49 22.21 12.35
N MET A 89 -3.91 22.01 11.10
CA MET A 89 -4.55 23.04 10.28
C MET A 89 -5.84 23.59 10.91
N ALA A 90 -6.51 22.85 11.79
CA ALA A 90 -7.73 23.29 12.47
C ALA A 90 -7.48 24.30 13.61
N ILE A 91 -6.33 24.22 14.27
CA ILE A 91 -5.98 25.01 15.46
C ILE A 91 -5.96 26.53 15.21
N PRO A 92 -5.36 27.08 14.13
CA PRO A 92 -5.36 28.52 13.88
C PRO A 92 -6.76 29.11 13.67
N TYR A 93 -7.76 28.28 13.36
CA TYR A 93 -9.16 28.69 13.22
C TYR A 93 -9.96 28.58 14.53
N GLY A 94 -9.30 28.29 15.66
CA GLY A 94 -9.95 28.16 16.98
C GLY A 94 -10.64 26.81 17.21
N PHE A 95 -10.41 25.83 16.33
CA PHE A 95 -10.99 24.50 16.44
C PHE A 95 -10.04 23.49 17.11
N PRO A 96 -10.59 22.45 17.77
CA PRO A 96 -9.76 21.39 18.35
C PRO A 96 -8.98 20.63 17.27
N PHE A 97 -7.85 20.04 17.68
CA PHE A 97 -7.03 19.17 16.84
C PHE A 97 -7.87 18.03 16.23
N LEU A 98 -7.59 17.68 14.96
CA LEU A 98 -8.33 16.67 14.16
C LEU A 98 -9.81 17.01 13.88
N ARG A 99 -10.21 18.28 13.94
CA ARG A 99 -11.54 18.67 13.46
C ARG A 99 -11.63 18.55 11.94
N SER A 100 -12.51 17.68 11.46
CA SER A 100 -12.87 17.58 10.05
C SER A 100 -13.66 18.81 9.61
N ALA A 101 -13.28 19.41 8.47
CA ALA A 101 -14.05 20.48 7.81
C ALA A 101 -15.25 19.95 7.00
N HIS A 102 -15.38 18.63 6.86
CA HIS A 102 -16.52 17.99 6.23
C HIS A 102 -17.64 17.82 7.27
N GLY A 103 -18.62 18.71 7.20
CA GLY A 103 -19.80 18.71 8.05
C GLY A 103 -20.41 20.11 8.08
N TYR A 104 -21.67 20.21 7.65
CA TYR A 104 -22.53 21.35 7.97
C TYR A 104 -22.85 21.36 9.48
#